data_AF-A0A947R0X6-F1
#
_entry.id   AF-A0A947R0X6-F1
#
_cell.length_a   1.000
_cell.length_b   1.000
_cell.length_c   1.000
_cell.angle_alpha   90.00
_cell.angle_beta   90.00
_cell.angle_gamma   90.00
#
_symmetry.space_group_name_H-M   'P 1'
#
loop_
_entity.id
_entity.type
_entity.pdbx_description
1 polymer ?
#
loop_
_entity_poly.entity_id
_entity_poly.type
_entity_poly.pdbx_seq_one_letter_code
_entity_poly.pdbx_strand_id
1 'polypeptide(L)'
;MARLSHISASIAILALMMGYASIKSQVIRMKPYENTDPYMSFNSKKILETGPDYFIIEWKDKSRKTIQLNIRPPFQKNDVVGFKVLNIKGCYELTEYHIWESREAWYVKAFLSGIPLFVVLFLFFRDFRFNFRRFIFEKKRPPHA
;
A
#
# COMPACT_ATOMS: atom_id res chain seq x y z
N MET A 1 -17.41 20.11 -27.60
CA MET A 1 -17.85 19.70 -26.25
C MET A 1 -17.17 18.43 -25.72
N ALA A 2 -16.78 17.46 -26.56
CA ALA A 2 -16.17 16.19 -26.08
C ALA A 2 -14.86 16.33 -25.27
N ARG A 3 -14.00 17.32 -25.56
CA ARG A 3 -12.69 17.45 -24.85
C ARG A 3 -12.78 17.85 -23.38
N LEU A 4 -13.79 18.63 -22.99
CA LEU A 4 -13.94 19.04 -21.59
C LEU A 4 -14.38 17.88 -20.69
N SER A 5 -15.17 16.94 -21.21
CA SER A 5 -15.61 15.77 -20.42
C SER A 5 -14.47 14.78 -20.16
N HIS A 6 -13.51 14.66 -21.09
CA HIS A 6 -12.34 13.80 -20.88
C HIS A 6 -11.39 14.35 -19.81
N ILE A 7 -11.24 15.68 -19.72
CA ILE A 7 -10.39 16.32 -18.70
C ILE A 7 -11.03 16.18 -17.31
N SER A 8 -12.32 16.47 -17.17
CA SER A 8 -13.02 16.33 -15.87
C SER A 8 -13.08 14.87 -15.41
N ALA A 9 -13.30 13.92 -16.32
CA ALA A 9 -13.25 12.49 -15.99
C ALA A 9 -11.86 12.06 -15.51
N SER A 10 -10.79 12.55 -16.14
CA SER A 10 -9.42 12.24 -15.74
C SER A 10 -9.09 12.78 -14.35
N ILE A 11 -9.53 14.00 -14.03
CA ILE A 11 -9.36 14.60 -12.69
C ILE A 11 -10.14 13.81 -11.64
N ALA A 12 -11.37 13.39 -11.95
CA ALA A 12 -12.19 12.58 -11.04
C ALA A 12 -11.54 11.21 -10.75
N ILE A 13 -10.99 10.54 -11.77
CA ILE A 13 -10.26 9.27 -11.60
C ILE A 13 -9.02 9.47 -10.74
N LEU A 14 -8.23 10.54 -10.98
CA LEU A 14 -7.03 10.82 -10.20
C LEU A 14 -7.36 11.10 -8.72
N ALA A 15 -8.44 11.84 -8.46
CA ALA A 15 -8.92 12.11 -7.10
C ALA A 15 -9.36 10.84 -6.37
N LEU A 16 -10.08 9.94 -7.05
CA LEU A 16 -10.47 8.63 -6.51
C LEU A 16 -9.26 7.76 -6.19
N MET A 17 -8.24 7.75 -7.05
CA MET A 17 -6.99 7.01 -6.81
C MET A 17 -6.22 7.55 -5.60
N MET A 18 -6.13 8.88 -5.45
CA MET A 18 -5.49 9.51 -4.28
C MET A 18 -6.26 9.23 -2.98
N GLY A 19 -7.58 9.29 -3.01
CA GLY A 19 -8.43 8.94 -1.86
C GLY A 19 -8.23 7.49 -1.43
N TYR A 20 -8.23 6.56 -2.39
CA TYR A 20 -7.98 5.14 -2.13
C TYR A 20 -6.59 4.89 -1.54
N ALA A 21 -5.56 5.53 -2.09
CA ALA A 21 -4.19 5.41 -1.60
C ALA A 21 -4.05 5.98 -0.16
N SER A 22 -4.69 7.11 0.13
CA SER A 22 -4.68 7.73 1.46
C SER A 22 -5.32 6.82 2.52
N ILE A 23 -6.49 6.24 2.22
CA ILE A 23 -7.18 5.28 3.10
C ILE A 23 -6.30 4.05 3.36
N LYS A 24 -5.64 3.51 2.31
CA LYS A 24 -4.71 2.38 2.46
C LYS A 24 -3.45 2.73 3.26
N SER A 25 -2.96 3.97 3.17
CA SER A 25 -1.74 4.40 3.87
C SER A 25 -1.87 4.42 5.40
N GLN A 26 -3.06 4.69 5.92
CA GLN A 26 -3.30 4.71 7.38
C GLN A 26 -3.18 3.31 7.99
N VAL A 27 -3.44 2.25 7.20
CA VAL A 27 -3.26 0.85 7.61
C VAL A 27 -1.78 0.51 7.84
N ILE A 28 -0.83 1.30 7.32
CA ILE A 28 0.61 0.98 7.29
C ILE A 28 1.38 1.58 8.48
N ARG A 29 0.81 2.54 9.23
CA ARG A 29 1.52 3.20 10.34
C ARG A 29 1.38 2.43 11.65
N MET A 30 2.12 1.33 11.80
CA MET A 30 2.34 0.70 13.11
C MET A 30 3.56 1.34 13.81
N LYS A 31 3.42 1.69 15.10
CA LYS A 31 4.51 2.29 15.90
C LYS A 31 5.73 1.35 15.97
N PRO A 32 6.97 1.87 15.99
CA PRO A 32 8.17 1.10 15.69
C PRO A 32 8.56 0.00 16.70
N TYR A 33 8.22 0.14 17.98
CA TYR A 33 8.38 -0.89 19.03
C TYR A 33 8.05 -0.23 20.38
N GLU A 34 7.17 -0.82 21.18
CA GLU A 34 6.82 -0.34 22.51
C GLU A 34 6.56 -1.55 23.41
N ASN A 35 7.36 -1.72 24.46
CA ASN A 35 7.22 -2.79 25.46
C ASN A 35 7.00 -2.12 26.81
N THR A 36 5.76 -1.75 27.08
CA THR A 36 5.30 -1.12 28.32
C THR A 36 4.37 -2.10 28.98
N ASP A 37 4.77 -2.78 30.06
CA ASP A 37 3.87 -3.73 30.74
C ASP A 37 2.52 -3.05 31.05
N PRO A 38 1.38 -3.62 30.60
CA PRO A 38 1.20 -4.99 30.10
C PRO A 38 1.27 -5.19 28.57
N TYR A 39 1.59 -4.16 27.79
CA TYR A 39 1.62 -4.17 26.33
C TYR A 39 3.00 -4.45 25.72
N MET A 40 2.98 -5.16 24.61
CA MET A 40 4.16 -5.45 23.81
C MET A 40 3.80 -5.27 22.34
N SER A 41 4.50 -4.38 21.65
CA SER A 41 4.33 -4.11 20.23
C SER A 41 5.62 -4.29 19.46
N PHE A 42 5.49 -4.91 18.29
CA PHE A 42 6.56 -5.18 17.35
C PHE A 42 6.18 -4.67 15.99
N ASN A 43 7.15 -4.05 15.33
CA ASN A 43 6.99 -3.68 13.93
C ASN A 43 7.83 -4.60 13.04
N SER A 44 7.18 -5.21 12.05
CA SER A 44 7.82 -5.91 10.93
C SER A 44 8.80 -7.03 11.34
N LYS A 45 8.32 -8.06 12.04
CA LYS A 45 9.10 -9.29 12.31
C LYS A 45 8.60 -10.46 11.49
N LYS A 46 9.54 -11.25 10.96
CA LYS A 46 9.25 -12.48 10.24
C LYS A 46 8.84 -13.57 11.24
N ILE A 47 7.72 -14.23 10.98
CA ILE A 47 7.27 -15.39 11.74
C ILE A 47 8.10 -16.61 11.37
N LEU A 48 8.71 -17.23 12.37
CA LEU A 48 9.52 -18.43 12.19
C LEU A 48 8.65 -19.69 12.18
N GLU A 49 7.60 -19.70 13.00
CA GLU A 49 6.69 -20.81 13.17
C GLU A 49 5.33 -20.33 13.71
N THR A 50 4.26 -20.99 13.31
CA THR A 50 2.90 -20.75 13.80
C THR A 50 2.29 -22.08 14.24
N GLY A 51 1.79 -22.13 15.47
CA GLY A 51 1.00 -23.24 16.02
C GLY A 51 -0.49 -22.90 16.12
N PRO A 52 -1.29 -23.76 16.79
CA PRO A 52 -2.72 -23.56 16.97
C PRO A 52 -3.05 -22.38 17.89
N ASP A 53 -2.17 -22.05 18.83
CA ASP A 53 -2.35 -21.03 19.88
C ASP A 53 -1.05 -20.27 20.15
N TYR A 54 -0.01 -20.42 19.32
CA TYR A 54 1.26 -19.74 19.51
C TYR A 54 1.90 -19.34 18.19
N PHE A 55 2.86 -18.42 18.27
CA PHE A 55 3.78 -18.14 17.18
C PHE A 55 5.17 -17.82 17.72
N ILE A 56 6.18 -18.05 16.89
CA ILE A 56 7.59 -17.86 17.23
C ILE A 56 8.17 -16.76 16.36
N ILE A 57 8.84 -15.80 17.00
CA ILE A 57 9.60 -14.74 16.33
C ILE A 57 11.05 -14.73 16.77
N GLU A 58 11.90 -14.17 15.92
CA GLU A 58 13.26 -13.80 16.30
C GLU A 58 13.23 -12.50 17.13
N TRP A 59 13.74 -12.58 18.35
CA TRP A 59 13.81 -11.48 19.30
C TRP A 59 14.99 -10.53 19.00
N LYS A 60 15.20 -9.51 19.84
CA LYS A 60 16.24 -8.48 19.63
C LYS A 60 17.66 -9.03 19.70
N ASP A 61 17.88 -10.03 20.53
CA ASP A 61 19.13 -10.73 20.80
C ASP A 61 19.35 -11.95 19.89
N LYS A 62 18.58 -12.06 18.79
CA LYS A 62 18.52 -13.25 17.92
C LYS A 62 18.03 -14.52 18.62
N SER A 63 17.57 -14.42 19.87
CA SER A 63 16.89 -15.53 20.52
C SER A 63 15.53 -15.77 19.87
N ARG A 64 14.99 -16.98 20.05
CA ARG A 64 13.62 -17.28 19.63
C ARG A 64 12.70 -17.00 20.80
N LYS A 65 11.66 -16.21 20.57
CA LYS A 65 10.60 -15.99 21.55
C LYS A 65 9.29 -16.58 21.07
N THR A 66 8.71 -17.42 21.92
CA THR A 66 7.36 -17.95 21.74
C THR A 66 6.35 -17.01 22.39
N ILE A 67 5.32 -16.65 21.65
CA ILE A 67 4.20 -15.85 22.13
C ILE A 67 2.97 -16.76 22.11
N GLN A 68 2.45 -17.08 23.29
CA GLN A 68 1.19 -17.82 23.44
C GLN A 68 0.01 -16.85 23.37
N LEU A 69 -0.91 -17.14 22.47
CA LEU A 69 -2.14 -16.40 22.24
C LEU A 69 -3.34 -17.19 22.76
N ASN A 70 -4.39 -16.48 23.18
CA ASN A 70 -5.68 -17.10 23.49
C ASN A 70 -6.44 -17.58 22.24
N ILE A 71 -6.02 -17.14 21.05
CA ILE A 71 -6.65 -17.43 19.77
C ILE A 71 -5.63 -17.95 18.76
N ARG A 72 -6.13 -18.63 17.72
CA ARG A 72 -5.27 -19.02 16.60
C ARG A 72 -4.67 -17.79 15.92
N PRO A 73 -3.34 -17.73 15.71
CA PRO A 73 -2.71 -16.62 15.02
C PRO A 73 -3.29 -16.46 13.60
N PRO A 74 -3.71 -15.26 13.17
CA PRO A 74 -4.32 -15.04 11.85
C PRO A 74 -3.27 -14.94 10.71
N PHE A 75 -2.03 -15.32 10.96
CA PHE A 75 -0.89 -15.21 10.03
C PHE A 75 -0.10 -16.52 9.99
N GLN A 76 0.71 -16.70 8.94
CA GLN A 76 1.40 -17.95 8.64
C GLN A 76 2.91 -17.84 8.85
N LYS A 77 3.57 -19.00 8.80
CA LYS A 77 5.02 -19.09 8.78
C LYS A 77 5.58 -18.30 7.59
N ASN A 78 6.66 -17.57 7.82
CA ASN A 78 7.33 -16.65 6.89
C ASN A 78 6.65 -15.31 6.64
N ASP A 79 5.45 -15.07 7.16
CA ASP A 79 4.83 -13.74 7.06
C ASP A 79 5.66 -12.72 7.84
N VAL A 80 5.72 -11.50 7.30
CA VAL A 80 6.28 -10.36 8.02
C VAL A 80 5.12 -9.62 8.66
N VAL A 81 5.07 -9.56 9.98
CA VAL A 81 3.96 -8.97 10.72
C VAL A 81 4.44 -7.90 11.69
N GLY A 82 3.71 -6.79 11.74
CA GLY A 82 3.65 -5.95 12.92
C GLY A 82 2.50 -6.42 13.81
N PHE A 83 2.68 -6.44 15.12
CA PHE A 83 1.62 -6.83 16.04
C PHE A 83 1.74 -6.08 17.37
N LYS A 84 0.61 -5.95 18.05
CA LYS A 84 0.50 -5.47 19.43
C LYS A 84 -0.24 -6.53 20.22
N VAL A 85 0.35 -6.94 21.34
CA VAL A 85 -0.23 -7.90 22.26
C VAL A 85 -0.32 -7.31 23.67
N LEU A 86 -1.34 -7.74 24.41
CA LEU A 86 -1.60 -7.40 25.80
C LEU A 86 -1.38 -8.64 26.66
N ASN A 87 -0.53 -8.56 27.68
CA ASN A 87 -0.32 -9.64 28.64
C ASN A 87 -1.45 -9.65 29.68
N ILE A 88 -2.24 -10.71 29.68
CA ILE A 88 -3.29 -10.97 30.65
C ILE A 88 -2.95 -12.27 31.38
N LYS A 89 -2.45 -12.15 32.62
CA LYS A 89 -2.17 -13.30 33.51
C LYS A 89 -1.27 -14.39 32.89
N GLY A 90 -0.31 -14.00 32.04
CA GLY A 90 0.63 -14.93 31.40
C GLY A 90 0.24 -15.39 29.99
N CYS A 91 -0.96 -15.06 29.52
CA CYS A 91 -1.36 -15.24 28.12
C CYS A 91 -1.33 -13.89 27.39
N TYR A 92 -0.91 -13.88 26.13
CA TYR A 92 -0.95 -12.69 25.30
C TYR A 92 -2.25 -12.62 24.49
N GLU A 93 -2.95 -11.48 24.54
CA GLU A 93 -4.09 -11.20 23.70
C GLU A 93 -3.67 -10.30 22.53
N LEU A 94 -3.97 -10.72 21.30
CA LEU A 94 -3.64 -9.95 20.10
C LEU A 94 -4.61 -8.77 19.97
N THR A 95 -4.13 -7.56 20.23
CA THR A 95 -4.95 -6.33 20.16
C THR A 95 -4.94 -5.71 18.77
N GLU A 96 -3.78 -5.71 18.10
CA GLU A 96 -3.64 -5.21 16.74
C GLU A 96 -2.64 -6.07 15.97
N TYR A 97 -2.87 -6.26 14.67
CA TYR A 97 -1.89 -6.91 13.78
C TYR A 97 -1.94 -6.31 12.39
N HIS A 98 -0.78 -6.31 11.73
CA HIS A 98 -0.62 -5.89 10.35
C HIS A 98 0.32 -6.85 9.64
N ILE A 99 -0.18 -7.50 8.60
CA ILE A 99 0.62 -8.39 7.74
C ILE A 99 1.21 -7.53 6.62
N TRP A 100 2.52 -7.42 6.59
CA TRP A 100 3.24 -6.77 5.51
C TRP A 100 3.20 -7.69 4.29
N GLU A 101 2.55 -7.23 3.22
CA GLU A 101 2.60 -7.92 1.94
C GLU A 101 4.04 -8.00 1.45
N SER A 102 4.39 -9.11 0.79
CA SER A 102 5.72 -9.29 0.21
C SER A 102 6.03 -8.17 -0.79
N ARG A 103 7.30 -7.77 -0.88
CA ARG A 103 7.76 -6.77 -1.86
C ARG A 103 7.36 -7.15 -3.28
N GLU A 104 7.36 -8.44 -3.58
CA GLU A 104 6.94 -8.99 -4.88
C GLU A 104 5.48 -8.69 -5.20
N ALA A 105 4.57 -8.89 -4.24
CA ALA A 105 3.16 -8.54 -4.41
C ALA A 105 2.99 -7.03 -4.63
N TRP A 106 3.82 -6.21 -3.97
CA TRP A 106 3.84 -4.77 -4.18
C TRP A 106 4.32 -4.39 -5.59
N TYR A 107 5.38 -5.02 -6.10
CA TYR A 107 5.86 -4.81 -7.47
C TYR A 107 4.82 -5.23 -8.51
N VAL A 108 4.16 -6.37 -8.32
CA VAL A 108 3.08 -6.83 -9.22
C VAL A 108 1.92 -5.83 -9.24
N LYS A 109 1.49 -5.34 -8.07
CA LYS A 109 0.46 -4.30 -7.96
C LYS A 109 0.90 -2.98 -8.59
N ALA A 110 2.16 -2.57 -8.39
CA ALA A 110 2.72 -1.36 -8.98
C ALA A 110 2.81 -1.47 -10.50
N PHE A 111 3.17 -2.64 -11.03
CA PHE A 111 3.23 -2.88 -12.47
C PHE A 111 1.83 -2.90 -13.12
N LEU A 112 0.88 -3.62 -12.51
CA LEU A 112 -0.51 -3.68 -12.97
C LEU A 112 -1.22 -2.32 -12.93
N SER A 113 -0.87 -1.46 -11.98
CA SER A 113 -1.44 -0.09 -11.88
C SER A 113 -0.66 0.95 -12.70
N GLY A 114 0.65 0.77 -12.87
CA GLY A 114 1.53 1.68 -13.60
C GLY A 114 1.30 1.65 -15.11
N ILE A 115 1.02 0.48 -15.70
CA ILE A 115 0.77 0.35 -17.15
C ILE A 115 -0.46 1.15 -17.60
N PRO A 116 -1.65 1.03 -16.98
CA PRO A 116 -2.81 1.86 -17.34
C PRO A 116 -2.53 3.35 -17.21
N LEU A 117 -1.83 3.77 -16.16
CA LEU A 117 -1.47 5.18 -15.95
C LEU A 117 -0.55 5.69 -17.07
N PHE A 118 0.45 4.90 -17.45
CA PHE A 118 1.37 5.22 -18.54
C PHE A 118 0.63 5.33 -19.88
N VAL A 119 -0.31 4.42 -20.16
CA VAL A 119 -1.13 4.46 -21.38
C VAL A 119 -2.02 5.72 -21.40
N VAL A 120 -2.67 6.06 -20.28
CA VAL A 120 -3.49 7.27 -20.17
C VAL A 120 -2.65 8.52 -20.39
N LEU A 121 -1.50 8.64 -19.73
CA LEU A 121 -0.57 9.76 -19.93
C LEU A 121 -0.11 9.84 -21.38
N PHE A 122 0.31 8.72 -21.97
CA PHE A 122 0.76 8.67 -23.37
C PHE A 122 -0.33 9.12 -24.34
N LEU A 123 -1.56 8.66 -24.18
CA LEU A 123 -2.70 9.09 -25.00
C LEU A 123 -3.00 10.58 -24.82
N PHE A 124 -2.98 11.08 -23.59
CA PHE A 124 -3.23 12.49 -23.29
C PHE A 124 -2.17 13.41 -23.93
N PHE A 125 -0.89 13.04 -23.83
CA PHE A 125 0.20 13.80 -24.47
C PHE A 125 0.21 13.65 -25.99
N ARG A 126 -0.20 12.49 -26.54
CA ARG A 126 -0.34 12.30 -27.98
C ARG A 126 -1.39 13.26 -28.55
N ASP A 127 -2.54 13.37 -27.90
CA ASP A 127 -3.61 14.29 -28.31
C ASP A 127 -3.21 15.76 -28.13
N PHE A 128 -2.41 16.07 -27.10
CA PHE A 128 -1.83 17.40 -26.93
C PHE A 128 -0.85 17.75 -28.07
N ARG A 129 0.00 16.80 -28.47
CA ARG A 129 1.00 16.99 -29.53
C ARG A 129 0.36 17.17 -30.92
N PHE A 130 -0.74 16.47 -31.20
CA PHE A 130 -1.52 16.65 -32.43
C PHE A 130 -2.28 17.98 -32.46
N ASN A 131 -2.84 18.44 -31.34
CA ASN A 131 -3.46 19.77 -31.28
C ASN A 131 -2.46 20.91 -31.42
N PHE A 132 -1.29 20.81 -30.80
CA PHE A 132 -0.29 21.86 -30.88
C PHE A 132 0.22 22.04 -32.32
N ARG A 133 0.42 20.93 -33.06
CA ARG A 133 0.72 20.99 -34.50
C ARG A 133 -0.39 21.72 -35.28
N ARG A 134 -1.66 21.37 -35.06
CA ARG A 134 -2.79 21.99 -35.78
C ARG A 134 -2.92 23.49 -35.46
N PHE A 135 -2.71 23.88 -34.21
CA PHE A 135 -2.75 25.29 -33.78
C PHE A 135 -1.60 26.12 -34.37
N ILE A 136 -0.39 25.56 -34.50
CA ILE A 136 0.74 26.23 -35.16
C ILE A 136 0.50 26.40 -36.67
N PHE A 137 -0.14 25.43 -37.33
CA PHE A 137 -0.44 25.50 -38.76
C PHE A 137 -1.65 26.41 -39.09
N GLU A 138 -2.67 26.46 -38.24
CA GLU A 138 -3.82 27.38 -38.42
C GLU A 138 -3.43 28.85 -38.21
N LYS A 139 -2.42 29.14 -37.36
CA LYS A 139 -1.90 30.50 -37.17
C LYS A 139 -1.04 31.01 -38.34
N LYS A 140 -0.73 30.17 -39.33
CA LYS A 140 0.14 30.49 -40.48
C LYS A 140 -0.60 30.72 -41.80
N ARG A 141 -1.94 30.73 -41.83
CA ARG A 141 -2.67 31.22 -43.00
C ARG A 141 -2.89 32.73 -42.86
N PRO A 142 -2.25 33.58 -43.68
CA PRO A 142 -2.68 34.97 -43.76
C PRO A 142 -4.13 35.01 -44.25
N PRO A 143 -4.97 35.93 -43.73
CA PRO A 143 -6.30 36.13 -44.26
C PRO A 143 -6.14 36.66 -45.69
N HIS A 144 -6.69 35.91 -46.65
CA HIS A 144 -7.00 36.31 -48.03
C HIS A 144 -6.08 37.37 -48.68
N ALA A 145 -5.20 36.91 -49.57
CA ALA A 145 -4.82 37.66 -50.77
C ALA A 145 -5.86 37.40 -51.87
#